data_AF-A0A952CIK3-F1
#
_entry.id   AF-A0A952CIK3-F1
#
_cell.length_a   1.000
_cell.length_b   1.000
_cell.length_c   1.000
_cell.angle_alpha   90.00
_cell.angle_beta   90.00
_cell.angle_gamma   90.00
#
_symmetry.space_group_name_H-M   'P 1'
#
loop_
_entity.id
_entity.type
_entity.pdbx_description
1 polymer ?
#
loop_
_entity_poly.entity_id
_entity_poly.type
_entity_poly.pdbx_seq_one_letter_code
_entity_poly.pdbx_strand_id
1 'polypeptide(L)'
;MKTLATLLVWASLALGVVAVVTAYTPSLEIGDARLAGLHLNSVAGVQRNADGTPLMNARGGLQPIASAGDELTPELLARLRESGAGYVRVKEFAWSRWPARWWFVLACGGLLAGALIIRRETRRQTAAAAADRAASEGPEAALGSIRDTVARLLAEWSATAPEARLARVLDRIGHAQRVDVAAVAAGRELLVARFTLGGYAQIMDAFAAAERQLNRAWSAAADGVEDEALICLRRADEMLGHLTAQVSARR
;
A
#
# COMPACT_ATOMS: atom_id res chain seq x y z
N MET A 1 3.80 19.14 -3.05
CA MET A 1 3.06 18.42 -1.99
C MET A 1 3.56 16.99 -1.82
N LYS A 2 3.83 16.26 -2.91
CA LYS A 2 4.48 14.92 -2.86
C LYS A 2 5.68 14.82 -1.92
N THR A 3 6.63 15.75 -1.97
CA THR A 3 7.83 15.73 -1.10
C THR A 3 7.47 15.78 0.39
N LEU A 4 6.53 16.64 0.79
CA LEU A 4 6.02 16.72 2.16
C LEU A 4 5.31 15.43 2.58
N ALA A 5 4.49 14.84 1.70
CA ALA A 5 3.82 13.58 1.98
C ALA A 5 4.82 12.42 2.14
N THR A 6 5.85 12.36 1.30
CA THR A 6 6.94 11.40 1.42
C THR A 6 7.70 11.58 2.72
N LEU A 7 8.04 12.81 3.11
CA LEU A 7 8.70 13.10 4.39
C LEU A 7 7.83 12.69 5.58
N LEU A 8 6.51 12.94 5.54
CA LEU A 8 5.57 12.50 6.56
C LEU A 8 5.57 10.97 6.70
N VAL A 9 5.57 10.23 5.59
CA VAL A 9 5.64 8.76 5.58
C VAL A 9 6.94 8.29 6.22
N TRP A 10 8.09 8.87 5.84
CA TRP A 10 9.39 8.51 6.42
C TRP A 10 9.48 8.81 7.92
N ALA A 11 9.02 9.98 8.35
CA ALA A 11 9.00 10.35 9.76
C ALA A 11 8.09 9.41 10.57
N SER A 12 6.92 9.09 10.03
CA SER A 12 5.98 8.16 10.66
C SER A 12 6.55 6.75 10.75
N LEU A 13 7.24 6.28 9.71
CA LEU A 13 7.90 4.98 9.72
C LEU A 13 9.01 4.92 10.78
N ALA A 14 9.89 5.93 10.82
CA ALA A 14 10.95 6.00 11.81
C ALA A 14 10.40 6.02 13.25
N LEU A 15 9.38 6.84 13.50
CA LEU A 15 8.69 6.90 14.79
C LEU A 15 8.05 5.54 15.17
N GLY A 16 7.40 4.88 14.21
CA GLY A 16 6.79 3.58 14.39
C GLY A 16 7.80 2.49 14.74
N VAL A 17 8.95 2.46 14.05
CA VAL A 17 10.03 1.51 14.33
C VAL A 17 10.57 1.71 15.74
N VAL A 18 10.86 2.96 16.13
CA VAL A 18 11.33 3.28 17.50
C VAL A 18 10.30 2.84 18.54
N ALA A 19 9.01 3.12 18.30
CA ALA A 19 7.96 2.70 19.21
C ALA A 19 7.90 1.17 19.35
N VAL A 20 7.94 0.42 18.25
CA VAL A 20 7.84 -1.05 18.25
C VAL A 20 8.98 -1.72 19.00
N VAL A 21 10.21 -1.18 18.91
CA VAL A 21 11.36 -1.72 19.65
C VAL A 21 11.11 -1.70 21.17
N THR A 22 10.29 -0.77 21.66
CA THR A 22 9.95 -0.66 23.09
C THR A 22 8.76 -1.51 23.53
N ALA A 23 8.11 -2.25 22.62
CA ALA A 23 6.88 -2.99 22.90
C ALA A 23 7.06 -4.08 23.98
N TYR A 24 8.27 -4.63 24.09
CA TYR A 24 8.63 -5.70 25.03
C TYR A 24 9.51 -5.21 26.17
N THR A 25 9.64 -3.89 26.35
CA THR A 25 10.50 -3.29 27.38
C THR A 25 9.67 -2.37 28.30
N PRO A 26 8.77 -2.93 29.12
CA PRO A 26 8.04 -2.12 30.11
C PRO A 26 9.00 -1.43 31.08
N SER A 27 8.61 -0.23 31.52
CA SER A 27 9.28 0.47 32.62
C SER A 27 9.02 -0.26 33.93
N LEU A 28 10.02 -0.36 34.81
CA LEU A 28 9.86 -0.90 36.16
C LEU A 28 9.04 0.02 37.08
N GLU A 29 8.72 1.25 36.65
CA GLU A 29 7.88 2.19 37.39
C GLU A 29 6.37 1.89 37.27
N ILE A 30 5.95 1.07 36.29
CA ILE A 30 4.55 0.64 36.22
C ILE A 30 4.35 -0.42 37.31
N GLY A 31 3.51 -0.12 38.32
CA GLY A 31 3.44 -0.88 39.57
C GLY A 31 3.33 -2.41 39.43
N ASP A 32 3.75 -3.11 40.49
CA ASP A 32 4.03 -4.57 40.51
C ASP A 32 2.90 -5.42 39.97
N ALA A 33 1.64 -5.08 40.26
CA ALA A 33 0.48 -5.82 39.76
C ALA A 33 0.43 -5.96 38.23
N ARG A 34 1.10 -5.08 37.48
CA ARG A 34 1.17 -5.15 36.01
C ARG A 34 2.35 -5.97 35.50
N LEU A 35 3.38 -6.14 36.32
CA LEU A 35 4.64 -6.81 35.96
C LEU A 35 4.77 -8.21 36.57
N ALA A 36 4.07 -8.47 37.66
CA ALA A 36 4.09 -9.75 38.36
C ALA A 36 3.60 -10.87 37.44
N GLY A 37 4.32 -12.00 37.45
CA GLY A 37 3.99 -13.18 36.65
C GLY A 37 4.43 -13.14 35.18
N LEU A 38 5.17 -12.10 34.77
CA LEU A 38 5.77 -12.05 33.44
C LEU A 38 7.14 -12.72 33.43
N HIS A 39 7.57 -13.22 32.27
CA HIS A 39 8.86 -13.88 32.13
C HIS A 39 9.86 -12.98 31.43
N LEU A 40 11.07 -12.93 31.97
CA LEU A 40 12.16 -12.22 31.33
C LEU A 40 12.54 -12.88 30.00
N ASN A 41 12.77 -12.05 28.99
CA ASN A 41 13.26 -12.49 27.68
C ASN A 41 14.80 -12.41 27.60
N SER A 42 15.43 -11.60 28.46
CA SER A 42 16.88 -11.47 28.56
C SER A 42 17.30 -11.28 30.01
N VAL A 43 18.59 -11.45 30.30
CA VAL A 43 19.17 -11.12 31.61
C VAL A 43 18.83 -9.68 32.02
N ALA A 44 18.62 -9.45 33.32
CA ALA A 44 18.24 -8.14 33.86
C ALA A 44 18.99 -7.79 35.15
N GLY A 45 19.32 -6.50 35.30
CA GLY A 45 20.04 -5.96 36.45
C GLY A 45 21.49 -6.41 36.54
N VAL A 46 22.25 -5.79 37.45
CA VAL A 46 23.64 -6.16 37.75
C VAL A 46 23.77 -6.26 39.26
N GLN A 47 24.22 -7.42 39.76
CA GLN A 47 24.48 -7.60 41.19
C GLN A 47 25.66 -6.70 41.59
N ARG A 48 25.59 -6.13 42.78
CA ARG A 48 26.63 -5.27 43.34
C ARG A 48 27.09 -5.81 44.69
N ASN A 49 28.38 -5.66 44.96
CA ASN A 49 29.00 -5.92 46.25
C ASN A 49 28.52 -4.89 47.29
N ALA A 50 28.84 -5.12 48.58
CA ALA A 50 28.50 -4.20 49.67
C ALA A 50 29.14 -2.80 49.52
N ASP A 51 30.24 -2.70 48.77
CA ASP A 51 30.92 -1.45 48.41
C ASP A 51 30.31 -0.77 47.16
N GLY A 52 29.26 -1.34 46.58
CA GLY A 52 28.58 -0.85 45.38
C GLY A 52 29.23 -1.23 44.06
N THR A 53 30.38 -1.92 44.07
CA THR A 53 31.05 -2.36 42.84
C THR A 53 30.27 -3.47 42.14
N PRO A 54 30.20 -3.49 40.79
CA PRO A 54 29.53 -4.57 40.06
C PRO A 54 30.20 -5.91 40.32
N LEU A 55 29.40 -6.91 40.67
CA LEU A 55 29.88 -8.25 40.95
C LEU A 55 30.18 -8.96 39.64
N MET A 56 31.41 -9.48 39.50
CA MET A 56 31.87 -10.18 38.30
C MET A 56 31.82 -11.68 38.49
N ASN A 57 31.39 -12.39 37.45
CA ASN A 57 31.45 -13.84 37.40
C ASN A 57 32.89 -14.34 37.15
N ALA A 58 33.12 -15.65 37.30
CA ALA A 58 34.43 -16.27 37.11
C ALA A 58 35.05 -16.10 35.70
N ARG A 59 34.27 -15.64 34.72
CA ARG A 59 34.71 -15.36 33.35
C ARG A 59 34.92 -13.86 33.09
N GLY A 60 34.85 -13.01 34.12
CA GLY A 60 35.00 -11.57 34.01
C GLY A 60 33.78 -10.81 33.46
N GLY A 61 32.63 -11.49 33.30
CA GLY A 61 31.37 -10.85 32.92
C GLY A 61 30.59 -10.36 34.13
N LEU A 62 29.70 -9.38 33.96
CA LEU A 62 28.81 -8.91 35.02
C LEU A 62 27.83 -10.01 35.45
N GLN A 63 27.65 -10.21 36.76
CA GLN A 63 26.68 -11.17 37.28
C GLN A 63 25.28 -10.54 37.28
N PRO A 64 24.30 -11.10 36.54
CA PRO A 64 22.96 -10.54 36.47
C PRO A 64 22.18 -10.80 37.77
N ILE A 65 21.19 -9.96 38.05
CA ILE A 65 20.24 -10.18 39.16
C ILE A 65 19.24 -11.27 38.79
N ALA A 66 18.80 -11.28 37.54
CA ALA A 66 17.83 -12.22 36.99
C ALA A 66 18.29 -12.76 35.63
N SER A 67 17.97 -14.02 35.36
CA SER A 67 18.27 -14.71 34.11
C SER A 67 17.09 -14.66 33.14
N ALA A 68 17.36 -14.95 31.86
CA ALA A 68 16.30 -15.09 30.87
C ALA A 68 15.40 -16.29 31.24
N GLY A 69 14.08 -16.08 31.23
CA GLY A 69 13.09 -17.07 31.64
C GLY A 69 12.64 -16.96 33.09
N ASP A 70 13.32 -16.18 33.94
CA ASP A 70 12.88 -15.96 35.32
C ASP A 70 11.54 -15.22 35.34
N GLU A 71 10.67 -15.66 36.24
CA GLU A 71 9.40 -14.99 36.53
C GLU A 71 9.64 -13.73 37.36
N LEU A 72 9.00 -12.63 36.98
CA LEU A 72 9.04 -11.37 37.72
C LEU A 72 8.17 -11.48 38.98
N THR A 73 8.77 -11.86 40.11
CA THR A 73 8.13 -11.79 41.43
C THR A 73 8.27 -10.39 42.04
N PRO A 74 7.41 -9.98 43.01
CA PRO A 74 7.54 -8.70 43.68
C PRO A 74 8.92 -8.47 44.31
N GLU A 75 9.53 -9.51 44.87
CA GLU A 75 10.87 -9.46 45.46
C GLU A 75 11.94 -9.22 44.39
N LEU A 76 11.82 -9.88 43.24
CA LEU A 76 12.74 -9.69 42.12
C LEU A 76 12.62 -8.26 41.54
N LEU A 77 11.40 -7.75 41.43
CA LEU A 77 11.14 -6.38 40.98
C LEU A 77 11.75 -5.34 41.93
N ALA A 78 11.63 -5.53 43.25
CA ALA A 78 12.25 -4.66 44.25
C ALA A 78 13.78 -4.63 44.08
N ARG A 79 14.42 -5.80 43.99
CA ARG A 79 15.87 -5.91 43.76
C ARG A 79 16.32 -5.26 42.46
N LEU A 80 15.55 -5.43 41.38
CA LEU A 80 15.87 -4.80 40.09
C LEU A 80 15.79 -3.26 40.18
N ARG A 81 14.79 -2.72 40.87
CA ARG A 81 14.69 -1.26 41.10
C ARG A 81 15.83 -0.73 41.96
N GLU A 82 16.16 -1.42 43.05
CA GLU A 82 17.29 -1.07 43.93
C GLU A 82 18.63 -1.05 43.16
N SER A 83 18.79 -1.93 42.17
CA SER A 83 19.97 -1.94 41.29
C SER A 83 20.04 -0.78 40.29
N GLY A 84 18.98 0.04 40.20
CA GLY A 84 18.84 1.15 39.26
C GLY A 84 18.35 0.72 37.86
N ALA A 85 17.81 -0.48 37.70
CA ALA A 85 17.22 -0.88 36.43
C ALA A 85 15.94 -0.06 36.18
N GLY A 86 15.87 0.64 35.05
CA GLY A 86 14.67 1.39 34.65
C GLY A 86 13.69 0.56 33.80
N TYR A 87 14.19 -0.40 33.03
CA TYR A 87 13.42 -1.18 32.07
C TYR A 87 13.87 -2.65 32.10
N VAL A 88 12.92 -3.55 31.81
CA VAL A 88 13.19 -4.99 31.68
C VAL A 88 12.59 -5.51 30.40
N ARG A 89 13.25 -6.49 29.76
CA ARG A 89 12.73 -7.11 28.54
C ARG A 89 11.92 -8.35 28.90
N VAL A 90 10.64 -8.37 28.55
CA VAL A 90 9.71 -9.47 28.86
C VAL A 90 9.29 -10.22 27.60
N LYS A 91 8.80 -11.46 27.76
CA LYS A 91 8.28 -12.26 26.65
C LYS A 91 6.85 -11.86 26.27
N GLU A 92 6.04 -11.52 27.27
CA GLU A 92 4.61 -11.29 27.09
C GLU A 92 4.29 -9.83 26.77
N PHE A 93 3.76 -9.62 25.58
CA PHE A 93 3.26 -8.31 25.16
C PHE A 93 1.92 -7.98 25.84
N ALA A 94 1.75 -6.74 26.27
CA ALA A 94 0.43 -6.19 26.60
C ALA A 94 0.33 -4.70 26.23
N TRP A 95 -0.73 -4.36 25.50
CA TRP A 95 -1.01 -3.00 25.03
C TRP A 95 -1.09 -1.94 26.14
N SER A 96 -1.60 -2.33 27.32
CA SER A 96 -1.73 -1.44 28.48
C SER A 96 -0.40 -1.06 29.12
N ARG A 97 0.66 -1.86 28.90
CA ARG A 97 2.00 -1.67 29.49
C ARG A 97 2.95 -0.95 28.56
N TRP A 98 2.61 -0.83 27.28
CA TRP A 98 3.51 -0.27 26.28
C TRP A 98 3.54 1.28 26.37
N PRO A 99 4.67 1.89 26.78
CA PRO A 99 4.77 3.33 26.95
C PRO A 99 4.60 4.09 25.63
N ALA A 100 5.11 3.55 24.53
CA ALA A 100 5.09 4.21 23.23
C ALA A 100 3.82 3.97 22.39
N ARG A 101 2.76 3.39 22.97
CA ARG A 101 1.52 3.06 22.24
C ARG A 101 0.90 4.24 21.50
N TRP A 102 0.92 5.44 22.09
CA TRP A 102 0.35 6.63 21.45
C TRP A 102 1.22 7.14 20.30
N TRP A 103 2.55 7.06 20.44
CA TRP A 103 3.48 7.35 19.35
C TRP A 103 3.32 6.38 18.19
N PHE A 104 3.09 5.11 18.47
CA PHE A 104 2.78 4.11 17.45
C PHE A 104 1.45 4.40 16.75
N VAL A 105 0.39 4.72 17.48
CA VAL A 105 -0.90 5.13 16.89
C VAL A 105 -0.73 6.37 16.01
N LEU A 106 0.04 7.36 16.46
CA LEU A 106 0.37 8.55 15.68
C LEU A 106 1.14 8.21 14.39
N ALA A 107 2.13 7.31 14.49
CA ALA A 107 2.87 6.80 13.34
C ALA A 107 1.95 6.11 12.32
N CYS A 108 1.06 5.21 12.78
CA CYS A 108 0.07 4.59 11.91
C CYS A 108 -0.86 5.61 11.24
N GLY A 109 -1.33 6.61 12.00
CA GLY A 109 -2.13 7.71 11.47
C GLY A 109 -1.40 8.54 10.42
N GLY A 110 -0.13 8.87 10.66
CA GLY A 110 0.72 9.60 9.72
C GLY A 110 0.99 8.84 8.43
N LEU A 111 1.21 7.51 8.50
CA LEU A 111 1.34 6.65 7.33
C LEU A 111 0.06 6.65 6.48
N LEU A 112 -1.11 6.50 7.11
CA LEU A 112 -2.41 6.53 6.44
C LEU A 112 -2.65 7.90 5.78
N ALA A 113 -2.42 8.98 6.52
CA ALA A 113 -2.58 10.34 6.00
C ALA A 113 -1.65 10.61 4.79
N GLY A 114 -0.37 10.23 4.91
CA GLY A 114 0.60 10.34 3.82
C GLY A 114 0.18 9.58 2.57
N ALA A 115 -0.25 8.32 2.73
CA ALA A 115 -0.76 7.51 1.62
C ALA A 115 -2.00 8.11 0.95
N LEU A 116 -2.94 8.65 1.72
CA LEU A 116 -4.13 9.33 1.20
C LEU A 116 -3.79 10.60 0.41
N ILE A 117 -2.84 11.41 0.89
CA ILE A 117 -2.38 12.61 0.18
C ILE A 117 -1.75 12.24 -1.16
N ILE A 118 -0.84 11.26 -1.18
CA ILE A 118 -0.18 10.78 -2.40
C ILE A 118 -1.24 10.25 -3.39
N ARG A 119 -2.18 9.42 -2.92
CA ARG A 119 -3.25 8.87 -3.76
C ARG A 119 -4.13 9.96 -4.36
N ARG A 120 -4.46 11.00 -3.58
CA ARG A 120 -5.28 12.13 -4.05
C ARG A 120 -4.54 12.98 -5.08
N GLU A 121 -3.24 13.22 -4.89
CA GLU A 121 -2.44 13.99 -5.84
C GLU A 121 -2.25 13.24 -7.15
N THR A 122 -1.97 11.93 -7.12
CA THR A 122 -1.89 11.09 -8.32
C THR A 122 -3.23 11.06 -9.07
N ARG A 123 -4.36 10.95 -8.37
CA ARG A 123 -5.71 11.05 -8.98
C ARG A 123 -5.95 12.42 -9.63
N ARG A 124 -5.54 13.51 -8.99
CA ARG A 124 -5.68 14.86 -9.55
C ARG A 124 -4.83 15.04 -10.81
N GLN A 125 -3.60 14.55 -10.80
CA GLN A 125 -2.70 14.65 -11.95
C GLN A 125 -3.18 13.83 -13.14
N THR A 126 -3.64 12.59 -12.89
CA THR A 126 -4.23 11.74 -13.94
C THR A 126 -5.52 12.34 -14.49
N ALA A 127 -6.41 12.86 -13.64
CA ALA A 127 -7.63 13.54 -14.09
C ALA A 127 -7.34 14.83 -14.88
N ALA A 128 -6.36 15.63 -14.46
CA ALA A 128 -5.95 16.84 -15.18
C ALA A 128 -5.34 16.48 -16.55
N ALA A 129 -4.43 15.51 -16.60
CA ALA A 129 -3.86 15.04 -17.86
C ALA A 129 -4.91 14.46 -18.81
N ALA A 130 -5.90 13.73 -18.28
CA ALA A 130 -7.02 13.23 -19.04
C ALA A 130 -7.91 14.36 -19.60
N ALA A 131 -8.17 15.40 -18.80
CA ALA A 131 -8.94 16.57 -19.25
C ALA A 131 -8.19 17.37 -20.31
N ASP A 132 -6.88 17.60 -20.13
CA ASP A 132 -6.04 18.29 -21.11
C ASP A 132 -6.00 17.53 -22.45
N ARG A 133 -5.84 16.19 -22.39
CA ARG A 133 -5.87 15.31 -23.57
C ARG A 133 -7.24 15.32 -24.25
N ALA A 134 -8.32 15.27 -23.47
CA ALA A 134 -9.67 15.37 -24.01
C ALA A 134 -9.91 16.72 -24.70
N ALA A 135 -9.35 17.81 -24.18
CA ALA A 135 -9.44 19.13 -24.78
C ALA A 135 -8.57 19.30 -26.04
N SER A 136 -7.37 18.70 -26.08
CA SER A 136 -6.43 18.86 -27.19
C SER A 136 -6.66 17.90 -28.36
N GLU A 137 -6.91 16.62 -28.08
CA GLU A 137 -7.02 15.56 -29.09
C GLU A 137 -8.48 15.11 -29.32
N GLY A 138 -9.35 15.39 -28.36
CA GLY A 138 -10.75 14.95 -28.39
C GLY A 138 -10.95 13.52 -27.84
N PRO A 139 -12.13 13.23 -27.27
CA PRO A 139 -12.46 11.90 -26.74
C PRO A 139 -12.44 10.80 -27.81
N GLU A 140 -12.65 11.14 -29.08
CA GLU A 140 -12.58 10.19 -30.20
C GLU A 140 -11.16 9.69 -30.46
N ALA A 141 -10.14 10.54 -30.27
CA ALA A 141 -8.74 10.16 -30.40
C ALA A 141 -8.32 9.21 -29.27
N ALA A 142 -8.80 9.46 -28.04
CA ALA A 142 -8.60 8.55 -26.93
C ALA A 142 -9.26 7.18 -27.19
N LEU A 143 -10.48 7.16 -27.72
CA LEU A 143 -11.14 5.92 -28.13
C LEU A 143 -10.35 5.17 -29.21
N GLY A 144 -9.82 5.88 -30.21
CA GLY A 144 -8.94 5.32 -31.23
C GLY A 144 -7.68 4.72 -30.64
N SER A 145 -7.02 5.42 -29.70
CA SER A 145 -5.83 4.94 -28.98
C SER A 145 -6.08 3.64 -28.22
N ILE A 146 -7.23 3.52 -27.53
CA ILE A 146 -7.62 2.29 -26.84
C ILE A 146 -7.73 1.15 -27.84
N ARG A 147 -8.48 1.36 -28.93
CA ARG A 147 -8.68 0.34 -29.98
C ARG A 147 -7.35 -0.07 -30.59
N ASP A 148 -6.49 0.87 -30.97
CA ASP A 148 -5.19 0.57 -31.55
C ASP A 148 -4.30 -0.22 -30.60
N THR A 149 -4.38 0.06 -29.30
CA THR A 149 -3.65 -0.67 -28.27
C THR A 149 -4.12 -2.13 -28.18
N VAL A 150 -5.43 -2.36 -28.19
CA VAL A 150 -6.02 -3.71 -28.19
C VAL A 150 -5.67 -4.45 -29.49
N ALA A 151 -5.86 -3.81 -30.64
CA ALA A 151 -5.58 -4.39 -31.94
C ALA A 151 -4.10 -4.79 -32.09
N ARG A 152 -3.17 -3.94 -31.63
CA ARG A 152 -1.73 -4.28 -31.59
C ARG A 152 -1.43 -5.46 -30.68
N LEU A 153 -2.03 -5.51 -29.49
CA LEU A 153 -1.87 -6.65 -28.58
C LEU A 153 -2.34 -7.96 -29.22
N LEU A 154 -3.48 -7.94 -29.92
CA LEU A 154 -4.03 -9.10 -30.61
C LEU A 154 -3.17 -9.52 -31.81
N ALA A 155 -2.69 -8.55 -32.60
CA ALA A 155 -1.84 -8.81 -33.75
C ALA A 155 -0.48 -9.41 -33.36
N GLU A 156 0.11 -8.93 -32.26
CA GLU A 156 1.38 -9.41 -31.74
C GLU A 156 1.26 -10.69 -30.88
N TRP A 157 0.03 -11.17 -30.63
CA TRP A 157 -0.22 -12.21 -29.61
C TRP A 157 0.56 -13.50 -29.90
N SER A 158 0.42 -14.05 -31.11
CA SER A 158 1.05 -15.32 -31.50
C SER A 158 2.58 -15.23 -31.58
N ALA A 159 3.09 -14.07 -31.99
CA ALA A 159 4.53 -13.80 -32.08
C ALA A 159 5.19 -13.52 -30.73
N THR A 160 4.39 -13.18 -29.70
CA THR A 160 4.90 -12.94 -28.34
C THR A 160 5.06 -14.26 -27.60
N ALA A 161 6.19 -14.43 -26.93
CA ALA A 161 6.46 -15.56 -26.05
C ALA A 161 5.37 -15.68 -24.95
N PRO A 162 4.88 -16.88 -24.60
CA PRO A 162 3.79 -17.07 -23.65
C PRO A 162 4.00 -16.32 -22.32
N GLU A 163 5.23 -16.34 -21.80
CA GLU A 163 5.63 -15.73 -20.53
C GLU A 163 5.54 -14.19 -20.56
N ALA A 164 5.61 -13.60 -21.75
CA ALA A 164 5.57 -12.15 -21.96
C ALA A 164 4.17 -11.62 -22.31
N ARG A 165 3.22 -12.48 -22.71
CA ARG A 165 1.89 -12.05 -23.17
C ARG A 165 1.12 -11.35 -22.06
N LEU A 166 0.99 -11.99 -20.90
CA LEU A 166 0.24 -11.45 -19.77
C LEU A 166 0.88 -10.18 -19.22
N ALA A 167 2.22 -10.13 -19.14
CA ALA A 167 2.94 -8.93 -18.74
C ALA A 167 2.66 -7.74 -19.68
N ARG A 168 2.59 -7.97 -21.00
CA ARG A 168 2.22 -6.93 -21.97
C ARG A 168 0.78 -6.48 -21.80
N VAL A 169 -0.15 -7.38 -21.51
CA VAL A 169 -1.56 -7.01 -21.21
C VAL A 169 -1.61 -6.11 -19.98
N LEU A 170 -0.96 -6.50 -18.88
CA LEU A 170 -0.92 -5.73 -17.64
C LEU A 170 -0.38 -4.31 -17.85
N ASP A 171 0.69 -4.19 -18.63
CA ASP A 171 1.32 -2.91 -18.93
C ASP A 171 0.45 -2.05 -19.87
N ARG A 172 0.13 -2.56 -21.07
CA ARG A 172 -0.54 -1.77 -22.12
C ARG A 172 -2.00 -1.47 -21.80
N ILE A 173 -2.77 -2.47 -21.34
CA ILE A 173 -4.18 -2.23 -20.93
C ILE A 173 -4.23 -1.40 -19.66
N GLY A 174 -3.33 -1.66 -18.71
CA GLY A 174 -3.23 -0.83 -17.51
C GLY A 174 -2.92 0.63 -17.84
N HIS A 175 -2.07 0.90 -18.83
CA HIS A 175 -1.80 2.25 -19.32
C HIS A 175 -3.06 2.86 -19.98
N ALA A 176 -3.68 2.17 -20.92
CA ALA A 176 -4.89 2.64 -21.62
C ALA A 176 -6.05 2.96 -20.65
N GLN A 177 -6.24 2.14 -19.61
CA GLN A 177 -7.24 2.39 -18.56
C GLN A 177 -6.95 3.66 -17.74
N ARG A 178 -5.68 3.95 -17.45
CA ARG A 178 -5.31 5.12 -16.64
C ARG A 178 -5.35 6.42 -17.43
N VAL A 179 -5.04 6.36 -18.72
CA VAL A 179 -4.86 7.55 -19.56
C VAL A 179 -6.06 7.75 -20.48
N ASP A 180 -6.32 6.80 -21.37
CA ASP A 180 -7.28 6.99 -22.46
C ASP A 180 -8.73 6.82 -22.00
N VAL A 181 -9.03 5.82 -21.16
CA VAL A 181 -10.39 5.64 -20.60
C VAL A 181 -10.80 6.87 -19.79
N ALA A 182 -9.88 7.42 -18.99
CA ALA A 182 -10.10 8.65 -18.26
C ALA A 182 -10.34 9.85 -19.18
N ALA A 183 -9.62 9.94 -20.31
CA ALA A 183 -9.80 11.01 -21.29
C ALA A 183 -11.16 10.94 -22.02
N VAL A 184 -11.63 9.74 -22.35
CA VAL A 184 -12.99 9.55 -22.91
C VAL A 184 -14.06 10.05 -21.92
N ALA A 185 -13.93 9.70 -20.64
CA ALA A 185 -14.86 10.15 -19.60
C ALA A 185 -14.80 11.66 -19.35
N ALA A 186 -13.60 12.26 -19.39
CA ALA A 186 -13.41 13.70 -19.24
C ALA A 186 -13.99 14.50 -20.42
N GLY A 187 -14.00 13.93 -21.62
CA GLY A 187 -14.56 14.53 -22.84
C GLY A 187 -16.09 14.59 -22.92
N ARG A 188 -16.82 14.37 -21.82
CA ARG A 188 -18.28 14.37 -21.76
C ARG A 188 -18.92 15.58 -22.45
N GLU A 189 -18.46 16.78 -22.14
CA GLU A 189 -19.05 18.02 -22.69
C GLU A 189 -18.90 18.09 -24.21
N LEU A 190 -17.74 17.67 -24.73
CA LEU A 190 -17.47 17.60 -26.16
C LEU A 190 -18.36 16.56 -26.85
N LEU A 191 -18.50 15.37 -26.26
CA LEU A 191 -19.38 14.33 -26.79
C LEU A 191 -20.85 14.77 -26.78
N VAL A 192 -21.32 15.43 -25.73
CA VAL A 192 -22.70 15.95 -25.63
C VAL A 192 -22.93 17.07 -26.63
N ALA A 193 -21.97 17.99 -26.78
CA ALA A 193 -22.06 19.08 -27.75
C ALA A 193 -22.14 18.56 -29.19
N ARG A 194 -21.41 17.47 -29.49
CA ARG A 194 -21.37 16.88 -30.83
C ARG A 194 -22.52 15.92 -31.15
N PHE A 195 -22.88 15.05 -30.22
CA PHE A 195 -23.80 13.93 -30.46
C PHE A 195 -25.15 14.07 -29.76
N THR A 196 -25.41 15.20 -29.10
CA THR A 196 -26.53 15.39 -28.15
C THR A 196 -26.43 14.49 -26.92
N LEU A 197 -27.26 14.75 -25.91
CA LEU A 197 -27.30 13.92 -24.70
C LEU A 197 -27.66 12.46 -24.99
N GLY A 198 -28.58 12.21 -25.94
CA GLY A 198 -29.01 10.86 -26.31
C GLY A 198 -27.92 10.08 -27.07
N GLY A 199 -27.20 10.74 -27.98
CA GLY A 199 -26.08 10.12 -28.68
C GLY A 199 -24.89 9.85 -27.74
N TYR A 200 -24.62 10.76 -26.80
CA TYR A 200 -23.66 10.53 -25.72
C TYR A 200 -24.00 9.28 -24.90
N ALA A 201 -25.25 9.11 -24.47
CA ALA A 201 -25.66 7.93 -23.70
C ALA A 201 -25.41 6.63 -24.47
N GLN A 202 -25.78 6.57 -25.75
CA GLN A 202 -25.51 5.41 -26.60
C GLN A 202 -24.01 5.09 -26.73
N ILE A 203 -23.19 6.12 -26.93
CA ILE A 203 -21.73 5.98 -27.02
C ILE A 203 -21.17 5.46 -25.70
N MET A 204 -21.60 6.02 -24.57
CA MET A 204 -21.10 5.63 -23.26
C MET A 204 -21.55 4.25 -22.81
N ASP A 205 -22.75 3.81 -23.18
CA ASP A 205 -23.23 2.46 -22.86
C ASP A 205 -22.38 1.40 -23.60
N ALA A 206 -22.12 1.62 -24.89
CA ALA A 206 -21.25 0.77 -25.68
C ALA A 206 -19.80 0.81 -25.16
N PHE A 207 -19.31 2.00 -24.82
CA PHE A 207 -17.97 2.17 -24.23
C PHE A 207 -17.84 1.43 -22.89
N ALA A 208 -18.81 1.56 -21.99
CA ALA A 208 -18.81 0.89 -20.69
C ALA A 208 -18.88 -0.64 -20.83
N ALA A 209 -19.51 -1.17 -21.89
CA ALA A 209 -19.45 -2.59 -22.20
C ALA A 209 -18.02 -3.03 -22.60
N ALA A 210 -17.36 -2.26 -23.49
CA ALA A 210 -15.98 -2.52 -23.89
C ALA A 210 -15.00 -2.39 -22.73
N GLU A 211 -15.11 -1.33 -21.92
CA GLU A 211 -14.29 -1.08 -20.72
C GLU A 211 -14.37 -2.27 -19.75
N ARG A 212 -15.56 -2.82 -19.53
CA ARG A 212 -15.73 -4.02 -18.69
C ARG A 212 -14.96 -5.22 -19.24
N GLN A 213 -14.93 -5.43 -20.57
CA GLN A 213 -14.11 -6.49 -21.16
C GLN A 213 -12.61 -6.23 -20.99
N LEU A 214 -12.16 -4.97 -21.13
CA LEU A 214 -10.78 -4.59 -20.85
C LEU A 214 -10.39 -4.84 -19.39
N ASN A 215 -11.28 -4.50 -18.45
CA ASN A 215 -11.07 -4.77 -17.03
C ASN A 215 -10.96 -6.28 -16.75
N ARG A 216 -11.84 -7.09 -17.36
CA ARG A 216 -11.77 -8.55 -17.23
C ARG A 216 -10.49 -9.12 -17.84
N ALA A 217 -10.07 -8.62 -19.00
CA ALA A 217 -8.80 -9.02 -19.62
C ALA A 217 -7.60 -8.71 -18.73
N TRP A 218 -7.56 -7.53 -18.13
CA TRP A 218 -6.50 -7.11 -17.23
C TRP A 218 -6.47 -7.96 -15.96
N SER A 219 -7.63 -8.23 -15.34
CA SER A 219 -7.74 -9.09 -14.17
C SER A 219 -7.31 -10.53 -14.47
N ALA A 220 -7.79 -11.12 -15.57
CA ALA A 220 -7.37 -12.45 -15.99
C ALA A 220 -5.86 -12.54 -16.22
N ALA A 221 -5.25 -11.49 -16.80
CA ALA A 221 -3.80 -11.43 -16.96
C ALA A 221 -3.05 -11.32 -15.62
N ALA A 222 -3.60 -10.60 -14.64
CA ALA A 222 -3.04 -10.53 -13.29
C ALA A 222 -3.10 -11.87 -12.57
N ASP A 223 -4.15 -12.64 -12.84
CA ASP A 223 -4.40 -13.96 -12.25
C ASP A 223 -3.70 -15.11 -13.01
N GLY A 224 -3.00 -14.83 -14.12
CA GLY A 224 -2.29 -15.86 -14.90
C GLY A 224 -3.16 -16.62 -15.92
N VAL A 225 -4.40 -16.19 -16.16
CA VAL A 225 -5.39 -16.88 -17.01
C VAL A 225 -5.34 -16.34 -18.45
N GLU A 226 -4.41 -16.87 -19.26
CA GLU A 226 -4.15 -16.40 -20.63
C GLU A 226 -5.37 -16.48 -21.56
N ASP A 227 -6.06 -17.62 -21.58
CA ASP A 227 -7.19 -17.82 -22.50
C ASP A 227 -8.33 -16.85 -22.23
N GLU A 228 -8.66 -16.60 -20.96
CA GLU A 228 -9.70 -15.63 -20.59
C GLU A 228 -9.27 -14.20 -20.96
N ALA A 229 -7.99 -13.85 -20.73
CA ALA A 229 -7.46 -12.56 -21.13
C ALA A 229 -7.61 -12.34 -22.65
N LEU A 230 -7.24 -13.33 -23.47
CA LEU A 230 -7.36 -13.27 -24.92
C LEU A 230 -8.82 -13.16 -25.38
N ILE A 231 -9.73 -13.96 -24.81
CA ILE A 231 -11.17 -13.91 -25.14
C ILE A 231 -11.73 -12.53 -24.84
N CYS A 232 -11.39 -11.97 -23.68
CA CYS A 232 -11.87 -10.65 -23.28
C CYS A 232 -11.29 -9.54 -24.17
N LEU A 233 -10.02 -9.63 -24.57
CA LEU A 233 -9.41 -8.67 -25.51
C LEU A 233 -10.08 -8.69 -26.88
N ARG A 234 -10.39 -9.87 -27.44
CA ARG A 234 -11.10 -9.99 -28.72
C ARG A 234 -12.49 -9.36 -28.65
N ARG A 235 -13.24 -9.64 -27.58
CA ARG A 235 -14.55 -9.02 -27.35
C ARG A 235 -14.46 -7.51 -27.22
N ALA A 236 -13.43 -7.01 -26.52
CA ALA A 236 -13.20 -5.58 -26.41
C ALA A 236 -12.90 -4.95 -27.77
N ASP A 237 -12.06 -5.58 -28.59
CA ASP A 237 -11.72 -5.10 -29.94
C ASP A 237 -12.96 -5.01 -30.85
N GLU A 238 -13.81 -6.03 -30.86
CA GLU A 238 -15.07 -6.05 -31.60
C GLU A 238 -15.99 -4.89 -31.17
N MET A 239 -16.20 -4.73 -29.86
CA MET A 239 -17.04 -3.65 -29.31
C MET A 239 -16.47 -2.26 -29.62
N LEU A 240 -15.15 -2.08 -29.48
CA LEU A 240 -14.48 -0.82 -29.80
C LEU A 240 -14.55 -0.53 -31.31
N GLY A 241 -14.41 -1.56 -32.15
CA GLY A 241 -14.54 -1.42 -33.59
C GLY A 241 -15.92 -0.89 -34.00
N HIS A 242 -16.98 -1.46 -33.43
CA HIS A 242 -18.35 -0.97 -33.65
C HIS A 242 -18.53 0.47 -33.16
N LEU A 243 -18.00 0.77 -31.96
CA LEU A 243 -18.11 2.11 -31.38
C LEU A 243 -17.36 3.17 -32.21
N THR A 244 -16.12 2.89 -32.64
CA THR A 244 -15.36 3.82 -33.48
C THR A 244 -16.04 4.04 -34.83
N ALA A 245 -16.65 3.00 -35.42
CA ALA A 245 -17.42 3.12 -36.65
C ALA A 245 -18.65 4.01 -36.45
N GLN A 246 -19.39 3.83 -35.35
CA GLN A 246 -20.56 4.65 -35.01
C GLN A 246 -20.19 6.12 -34.82
N VAL A 247 -19.08 6.40 -34.12
CA VAL A 247 -18.57 7.76 -33.88
C VAL A 247 -18.12 8.40 -35.19
N SER A 248 -17.46 7.65 -36.07
CA SER A 248 -16.98 8.14 -37.38
C SER A 248 -18.12 8.39 -38.38
N ALA A 249 -19.18 7.58 -38.34
CA ALA A 249 -20.30 7.71 -39.27
C ALA A 249 -21.21 8.91 -38.98
N ARG A 250 -21.18 9.44 -37.75
CA ARG A 250 -21.95 10.62 -37.32
C ARG A 250 -21.12 11.91 -37.34
N ARG A 251 -19.99 11.89 -38.05
CA ARG A 251 -19.04 12.99 -38.18
C ARG A 251 -19.39 13.89 -39.35
#